data_AF-A0A8R2FCF8-F1
#
_entry.id   AF-A0A8R2FCF8-F1
#
_cell.length_a   1.000
_cell.length_b   1.000
_cell.length_c   1.000
_cell.angle_alpha   90.00
_cell.angle_beta   90.00
_cell.angle_gamma   90.00
#
_symmetry.space_group_name_H-M   'P 1'
#
loop_
_entity.id
_entity.type
_entity.pdbx_description
1 polymer ?
#
loop_
_entity_poly.entity_id
_entity_poly.type
_entity_poly.pdbx_seq_one_letter_code
_entity_poly.pdbx_strand_id
1 'polypeptide(L)'
;MLQSVRWAKASGVAIGAHPSFPDRENFGRTAMQLPPETVYAQMIYQIGALKSIAESEGERLVHVKPHGMLYNQAAADATLADAIARAVKAVDPALILVGLAGSASIKAAAHHGLRTREEVFADRGYLATGALVPRSQPGAMIEEAEQALAQTLTMVQQRQCRVSAGSG
;
A
#
# COMPACT_ATOMS: atom_id res chain seq x y z
N MET A 1 -3.67 -16.35 -7.32
CA MET A 1 -3.93 -15.19 -8.20
C MET A 1 -5.14 -15.41 -9.08
N LEU A 2 -5.14 -16.37 -10.02
CA LEU A 2 -6.27 -16.61 -10.95
C LEU A 2 -7.64 -16.76 -10.26
N GLN A 3 -7.72 -17.60 -9.23
CA GLN A 3 -8.98 -17.80 -8.49
C GLN A 3 -9.50 -16.48 -7.86
N SER A 4 -8.60 -15.69 -7.27
CA SER A 4 -8.95 -14.40 -6.66
C SER A 4 -9.44 -13.39 -7.69
N VAL A 5 -8.84 -13.39 -8.89
CA VAL A 5 -9.31 -12.57 -10.03
C VAL A 5 -10.73 -12.96 -10.43
N ARG A 6 -11.02 -14.27 -10.54
CA ARG A 6 -12.37 -14.76 -10.85
C ARG A 6 -13.40 -14.35 -9.81
N TRP A 7 -13.04 -14.41 -8.53
CA TRP A 7 -13.93 -13.94 -7.46
C TRP A 7 -14.15 -12.43 -7.48
N ALA A 8 -13.11 -11.65 -7.73
CA ALA A 8 -13.23 -10.19 -7.88
C ALA A 8 -14.14 -9.83 -9.05
N LYS A 9 -13.95 -10.48 -10.21
CA LYS A 9 -14.82 -10.35 -11.38
C LYS A 9 -16.28 -10.68 -11.05
N ALA A 10 -16.53 -11.85 -10.47
CA ALA A 10 -17.89 -12.28 -10.10
C ALA A 10 -18.58 -11.32 -9.12
N SER A 11 -17.79 -10.59 -8.33
CA SER A 11 -18.29 -9.63 -7.34
C SER A 11 -18.27 -8.17 -7.81
N GLY A 12 -17.83 -7.88 -9.05
CA GLY A 12 -17.68 -6.52 -9.55
C GLY A 12 -16.65 -5.66 -8.78
N VAL A 13 -15.67 -6.30 -8.13
CA VAL A 13 -14.65 -5.61 -7.32
C VAL A 13 -13.43 -5.26 -8.18
N ALA A 14 -12.95 -4.02 -8.05
CA ALA A 14 -11.75 -3.56 -8.73
C ALA A 14 -10.50 -4.35 -8.31
N ILE A 15 -9.77 -4.88 -9.30
CA ILE A 15 -8.56 -5.68 -9.07
C ILE A 15 -7.34 -4.77 -8.93
N GLY A 16 -6.51 -5.02 -7.92
CA GLY A 16 -5.25 -4.32 -7.72
C GLY A 16 -4.10 -5.26 -7.40
N ALA A 17 -2.89 -4.87 -7.79
CA ALA A 17 -1.68 -5.60 -7.43
C ALA A 17 -1.26 -5.25 -6.01
N HIS A 18 -0.87 -6.28 -5.25
CA HIS A 18 -0.40 -6.14 -3.88
C HIS A 18 1.05 -6.63 -3.73
N PRO A 19 2.02 -6.00 -4.43
CA PRO A 19 3.40 -6.47 -4.47
C PRO A 19 4.08 -6.33 -3.11
N SER A 20 4.96 -7.27 -2.78
CA SER A 20 5.69 -7.34 -1.52
C SER A 20 7.19 -7.46 -1.76
N PHE A 21 7.99 -7.34 -0.69
CA PHE A 21 9.36 -7.83 -0.72
C PHE A 21 9.41 -9.36 -0.90
N PRO A 22 10.52 -9.93 -1.38
CA PRO A 22 10.69 -11.37 -1.61
C PRO A 22 10.92 -12.14 -0.29
N ASP A 23 9.96 -12.06 0.63
CA ASP A 23 10.05 -12.61 1.98
C ASP A 23 8.81 -13.45 2.27
N ARG A 24 8.75 -14.60 1.59
CA ARG A 24 7.61 -15.50 1.67
C ARG A 24 7.43 -16.05 3.09
N GLU A 25 8.53 -16.33 3.79
CA GLU A 25 8.55 -16.94 5.12
C GLU A 25 7.91 -16.04 6.18
N ASN A 26 8.12 -14.73 6.09
CA ASN A 26 7.53 -13.76 7.02
C ASN A 26 6.40 -12.95 6.39
N PHE A 27 5.82 -13.44 5.28
CA PHE A 27 4.68 -12.83 4.61
C PHE A 27 4.93 -11.36 4.20
N GLY A 28 6.14 -11.04 3.74
CA GLY A 28 6.53 -9.72 3.25
C GLY A 28 6.59 -8.64 4.34
N ARG A 29 6.78 -9.02 5.60
CA ARG A 29 6.72 -8.12 6.77
C ARG A 29 8.06 -7.84 7.42
N THR A 30 9.14 -8.44 6.94
CA THR A 30 10.49 -8.12 7.39
C THR A 30 11.01 -6.88 6.69
N ALA A 31 11.73 -6.02 7.42
CA ALA A 31 12.41 -4.88 6.82
C ALA A 31 13.59 -5.35 5.97
N MET A 32 13.73 -4.79 4.79
CA MET A 32 14.77 -5.14 3.85
C MET A 32 15.36 -3.88 3.23
N GLN A 33 16.68 -3.88 3.06
CA GLN A 33 17.37 -2.90 2.26
C GLN A 33 17.78 -3.56 0.95
N LEU A 34 17.02 -3.28 -0.11
CA LEU A 34 17.34 -3.73 -1.45
C LEU A 34 17.79 -2.53 -2.30
N PRO A 35 18.68 -2.73 -3.28
CA PRO A 35 18.97 -1.70 -4.26
C PRO A 35 17.68 -1.21 -4.94
N PRO A 36 17.50 0.10 -5.19
CA PRO A 36 16.28 0.65 -5.77
C PRO A 36 15.90 -0.02 -7.10
N GLU A 37 16.88 -0.34 -7.94
CA GLU A 37 16.66 -1.02 -9.23
C GLU A 37 16.20 -2.48 -9.06
N THR A 38 16.61 -3.15 -7.96
CA THR A 38 16.08 -4.46 -7.61
C THR A 38 14.59 -4.37 -7.24
N VAL A 39 14.21 -3.36 -6.46
CA VAL A 39 12.79 -3.13 -6.11
C VAL A 39 11.99 -2.79 -7.36
N TYR A 40 12.51 -1.91 -8.21
CA TYR A 40 11.87 -1.56 -9.49
C TYR A 40 11.56 -2.79 -10.34
N ALA A 41 12.56 -3.67 -10.55
CA ALA A 41 12.37 -4.90 -11.32
C ALA A 41 11.37 -5.86 -10.68
N GLN A 42 11.42 -6.04 -9.35
CA GLN A 42 10.49 -6.90 -8.61
C GLN A 42 9.06 -6.38 -8.63
N MET A 43 8.88 -5.06 -8.62
CA MET A 43 7.58 -4.41 -8.77
C MET A 43 7.02 -4.68 -10.17
N ILE A 44 7.81 -4.47 -11.23
CA ILE A 44 7.39 -4.79 -12.61
C ILE A 44 6.95 -6.25 -12.73
N TYR A 45 7.76 -7.17 -12.21
CA TYR A 45 7.47 -8.60 -12.26
C TYR A 45 6.13 -8.93 -11.59
N GLN A 46 5.92 -8.47 -10.35
CA GLN A 46 4.71 -8.78 -9.59
C GLN A 46 3.45 -8.13 -10.17
N ILE A 47 3.54 -6.87 -10.61
CA ILE A 47 2.42 -6.17 -11.24
C ILE A 47 2.08 -6.83 -12.59
N GLY A 48 3.09 -7.07 -13.43
CA GLY A 48 2.93 -7.70 -14.74
C GLY A 48 2.30 -9.08 -14.65
N ALA A 49 2.74 -9.92 -13.71
CA ALA A 49 2.16 -11.23 -13.48
C ALA A 49 0.66 -11.17 -13.16
N LEU A 50 0.22 -10.24 -12.29
CA LEU A 50 -1.21 -10.10 -12.01
C LEU A 50 -1.97 -9.47 -13.18
N LYS A 51 -1.37 -8.49 -13.86
CA LYS A 51 -1.96 -7.81 -15.02
C LYS A 51 -2.30 -8.81 -16.12
N SER A 52 -1.35 -9.67 -16.52
CA SER A 52 -1.60 -10.72 -17.51
C SER A 52 -2.72 -11.69 -17.10
N ILE A 53 -2.78 -12.05 -15.81
CA ILE A 53 -3.84 -12.94 -15.30
C ILE A 53 -5.21 -12.24 -15.35
N ALA A 54 -5.30 -10.98 -14.92
CA ALA A 54 -6.53 -10.20 -14.97
C ALA A 54 -7.04 -10.07 -16.43
N GLU A 55 -6.15 -9.72 -17.35
CA GLU A 55 -6.46 -9.58 -18.78
C GLU A 55 -6.92 -10.90 -19.40
N SER A 56 -6.34 -12.04 -18.99
CA SER A 56 -6.78 -13.36 -19.47
C SER A 56 -8.22 -13.72 -19.05
N GLU A 57 -8.73 -13.09 -17.99
CA GLU A 57 -10.12 -13.24 -17.52
C GLU A 57 -11.02 -12.09 -18.02
N GLY A 58 -10.53 -11.25 -18.94
CA GLY A 58 -11.27 -10.10 -19.50
C GLY A 58 -11.40 -8.91 -18.55
N GLU A 59 -10.59 -8.87 -17.49
CA GLU A 59 -10.55 -7.79 -16.51
C GLU A 59 -9.33 -6.89 -16.75
N ARG A 60 -9.30 -5.73 -16.07
CA ARG A 60 -8.13 -4.85 -16.05
C ARG A 60 -7.62 -4.65 -14.63
N LEU A 61 -6.31 -4.44 -14.53
CA LEU A 61 -5.71 -3.99 -13.28
C LEU A 61 -6.00 -2.50 -13.07
N VAL A 62 -6.49 -2.12 -11.89
CA VAL A 62 -6.94 -0.75 -11.59
C VAL A 62 -5.92 0.02 -10.76
N HIS A 63 -5.28 -0.64 -9.81
CA HIS A 63 -4.39 0.02 -8.85
C HIS A 63 -3.24 -0.90 -8.41
N VAL A 64 -2.23 -0.28 -7.79
CA VAL A 64 -1.13 -0.95 -7.11
C VAL A 64 -1.07 -0.42 -5.68
N LYS A 65 -1.01 -1.32 -4.71
CA LYS A 65 -0.79 -1.00 -3.31
C LYS A 65 0.36 -1.85 -2.78
N PRO A 66 1.52 -1.30 -2.42
CA PRO A 66 2.58 -2.11 -1.82
C PRO A 66 2.08 -2.86 -0.56
N HIS A 67 2.65 -4.01 -0.29
CA HIS A 67 2.29 -4.87 0.84
C HIS A 67 3.26 -4.68 2.01
N GLY A 68 2.75 -4.88 3.22
CA GLY A 68 3.56 -5.16 4.41
C GLY A 68 4.67 -4.14 4.63
N MET A 69 5.90 -4.63 4.73
CA MET A 69 7.03 -3.76 5.04
C MET A 69 7.49 -2.92 3.85
N LEU A 70 7.23 -3.37 2.61
CA LEU A 70 7.47 -2.55 1.43
C LEU A 70 6.63 -1.25 1.48
N TYR A 71 5.37 -1.35 1.89
CA TYR A 71 4.49 -0.19 2.09
C TYR A 71 5.02 0.74 3.19
N ASN A 72 5.34 0.17 4.36
CA ASN A 72 5.75 0.97 5.51
C ASN A 72 7.08 1.68 5.25
N GLN A 73 8.07 1.00 4.68
CA GLN A 73 9.36 1.61 4.35
C GLN A 73 9.20 2.67 3.26
N ALA A 74 8.43 2.40 2.20
CA ALA A 74 8.19 3.37 1.13
C ALA A 74 7.37 4.59 1.58
N ALA A 75 6.69 4.52 2.73
CA ALA A 75 6.03 5.68 3.30
C ALA A 75 7.02 6.73 3.82
N ALA A 76 8.22 6.31 4.24
CA ALA A 76 9.25 7.17 4.82
C ALA A 76 10.49 7.35 3.93
N ASP A 77 10.85 6.36 3.11
CA ASP A 77 12.02 6.38 2.23
C ASP A 77 11.66 6.88 0.83
N ALA A 78 12.14 8.07 0.48
CA ALA A 78 11.90 8.70 -0.82
C ALA A 78 12.54 7.94 -2.00
N THR A 79 13.69 7.29 -1.80
CA THR A 79 14.37 6.53 -2.86
C THR A 79 13.60 5.26 -3.19
N LEU A 80 13.12 4.58 -2.16
CA LEU A 80 12.26 3.40 -2.32
C LEU A 80 10.92 3.76 -2.97
N ALA A 81 10.30 4.86 -2.50
CA ALA A 81 9.06 5.38 -3.07
C ALA A 81 9.19 5.73 -4.57
N ASP A 82 10.31 6.36 -4.96
CA ASP A 82 10.61 6.69 -6.35
C ASP A 82 10.71 5.43 -7.22
N ALA A 83 11.46 4.42 -6.79
CA ALA A 83 11.59 3.16 -7.53
C ALA A 83 10.24 2.47 -7.74
N ILE A 84 9.37 2.46 -6.72
CA ILE A 84 8.01 1.92 -6.80
C ILE A 84 7.18 2.72 -7.81
N ALA A 85 7.17 4.05 -7.71
CA ALA A 85 6.39 4.90 -8.60
C ALA A 85 6.84 4.76 -10.07
N ARG A 86 8.16 4.74 -10.33
CA ARG A 86 8.72 4.47 -11.65
C ARG A 86 8.25 3.12 -12.20
N ALA A 87 8.29 2.07 -11.39
CA ALA A 87 7.87 0.73 -11.81
C ALA A 87 6.38 0.69 -12.17
N VAL A 88 5.51 1.28 -11.35
CA VAL A 88 4.07 1.36 -11.64
C VAL A 88 3.80 2.08 -12.94
N LYS A 89 4.44 3.25 -13.15
CA LYS A 89 4.32 4.02 -14.39
C LYS A 89 4.82 3.27 -15.61
N ALA A 90 5.93 2.54 -15.48
CA ALA A 90 6.50 1.75 -16.57
C ALA A 90 5.57 0.60 -17.01
N VAL A 91 4.88 -0.05 -16.06
CA VAL A 91 3.91 -1.12 -16.39
C VAL A 91 2.65 -0.55 -17.03
N ASP A 92 2.12 0.53 -16.46
CA ASP A 92 0.91 1.19 -16.97
C ASP A 92 0.70 2.57 -16.32
N PRO A 93 0.87 3.68 -17.07
CA PRO A 93 0.65 5.03 -16.55
C PRO A 93 -0.78 5.30 -16.07
N ALA A 94 -1.76 4.49 -16.47
CA ALA A 94 -3.14 4.65 -16.03
C ALA A 94 -3.41 4.05 -14.64
N LEU A 95 -2.50 3.23 -14.09
CA LEU A 95 -2.68 2.65 -12.76
C LEU A 95 -2.70 3.72 -11.66
N ILE A 96 -3.48 3.45 -10.62
CA ILE A 96 -3.51 4.25 -9.40
C ILE A 96 -2.47 3.69 -8.42
N LEU A 97 -1.58 4.52 -7.89
CA LEU A 97 -0.75 4.12 -6.74
C LEU A 97 -1.49 4.47 -5.43
N VAL A 98 -1.73 3.45 -4.62
CA VAL A 98 -2.28 3.58 -3.26
C VAL A 98 -1.14 3.60 -2.26
N GLY A 99 -1.11 4.60 -1.38
CA GLY A 99 -0.08 4.75 -0.35
C GLY A 99 -0.60 5.48 0.88
N LEU A 100 0.18 5.48 1.95
CA LEU A 100 -0.22 6.13 3.20
C LEU A 100 -0.40 7.63 2.98
N ALA A 101 -1.46 8.20 3.55
CA ALA A 101 -1.72 9.63 3.46
C ALA A 101 -0.50 10.48 3.88
N GLY A 102 -0.18 11.51 3.10
CA GLY A 102 0.96 12.41 3.33
C GLY A 102 2.37 11.80 3.16
N SER A 103 2.48 10.53 2.78
CA SER A 103 3.76 9.80 2.74
C SER A 103 4.65 10.10 1.54
N ALA A 104 5.91 9.66 1.60
CA ALA A 104 6.86 9.74 0.48
C ALA A 104 6.34 9.02 -0.78
N SER A 105 5.59 7.92 -0.61
CA SER A 105 4.97 7.17 -1.71
C SER A 105 4.00 8.04 -2.52
N ILE A 106 3.15 8.82 -1.86
CA ILE A 106 2.17 9.68 -2.52
C ILE A 106 2.88 10.82 -3.26
N LYS A 107 3.92 11.41 -2.65
CA LYS A 107 4.74 12.45 -3.26
C LYS A 107 5.47 11.94 -4.52
N ALA A 108 6.09 10.77 -4.45
CA ALA A 108 6.80 10.17 -5.56
C ALA A 108 5.86 9.83 -6.73
N ALA A 109 4.70 9.22 -6.47
CA ALA A 109 3.73 8.96 -7.53
C ALA A 109 3.19 10.23 -8.20
N ALA A 110 2.87 11.25 -7.41
CA ALA A 110 2.43 12.53 -7.96
C ALA A 110 3.53 13.19 -8.82
N HIS A 111 4.80 13.14 -8.38
CA HIS A 111 5.94 13.63 -9.14
C HIS A 111 6.08 12.94 -10.51
N HIS A 112 5.80 11.63 -10.57
CA HIS A 112 5.82 10.87 -11.83
C HIS A 112 4.54 11.01 -12.66
N GLY A 113 3.54 11.78 -12.20
CA GLY A 113 2.27 12.00 -12.91
C GLY A 113 1.28 10.85 -12.79
N LEU A 114 1.47 9.93 -11.83
CA LEU A 114 0.51 8.87 -11.55
C LEU A 114 -0.70 9.41 -10.79
N ARG A 115 -1.85 8.79 -11.01
CA ARG A 115 -3.01 9.01 -10.15
C ARG A 115 -2.73 8.38 -8.78
N THR A 116 -2.98 9.12 -7.71
CA THR A 116 -2.77 8.64 -6.34
C THR A 116 -4.08 8.45 -5.58
N ARG A 117 -4.07 7.53 -4.63
CA ARG A 117 -5.09 7.42 -3.59
C ARG A 117 -4.41 7.31 -2.24
N GLU A 118 -4.71 8.26 -1.36
CA GLU A 118 -4.24 8.27 0.01
C GLU A 118 -5.10 7.31 0.84
N GLU A 119 -4.45 6.33 1.45
CA GLU A 119 -5.08 5.34 2.31
C GLU A 119 -4.94 5.75 3.78
N VAL A 120 -6.00 5.46 4.53
CA VAL A 120 -6.05 5.55 5.99
C VAL A 120 -6.55 4.22 6.56
N PHE A 121 -6.21 3.94 7.81
CA PHE A 121 -6.51 2.68 8.48
C PHE A 121 -7.35 2.93 9.72
N ALA A 122 -8.59 2.46 9.70
CA ALA A 122 -9.52 2.59 10.82
C ALA A 122 -9.07 1.83 12.07
N ASP A 123 -8.39 0.70 11.86
CA ASP A 123 -8.04 -0.32 12.86
C ASP A 123 -6.58 -0.22 13.34
N ARG A 124 -5.85 0.83 12.94
CA ARG A 124 -4.43 1.00 13.27
C ARG A 124 -4.20 2.26 14.10
N GLY A 125 -3.28 2.15 15.06
CA GLY A 125 -2.74 3.31 15.75
C GLY A 125 -1.79 4.12 14.85
N TYR A 126 -1.81 5.44 15.03
CA TYR A 126 -0.93 6.39 14.34
C TYR A 126 0.07 7.02 15.31
N LEU A 127 1.29 7.23 14.85
CA LEU A 127 2.28 8.06 15.52
C LEU A 127 2.05 9.53 15.18
N ALA A 128 2.59 10.44 15.99
CA ALA A 128 2.53 11.89 15.72
C ALA A 128 3.17 12.28 14.37
N THR A 129 4.07 11.44 13.85
CA THR A 129 4.68 11.60 12.52
C THR A 129 3.73 11.27 11.37
N GLY A 130 2.53 10.74 11.65
CA GLY A 130 1.58 10.23 10.66
C GLY A 130 1.86 8.79 10.20
N ALA A 131 2.97 8.18 10.65
CA ALA A 131 3.27 6.79 10.40
C ALA A 131 2.36 5.86 11.24
N LEU A 132 2.17 4.63 10.79
CA LEU A 132 1.45 3.62 11.56
C LEU A 132 2.34 3.08 12.69
N VAL A 133 1.76 2.84 13.86
CA VAL A 133 2.46 2.20 14.99
C VAL A 133 2.90 0.79 14.57
N PRO A 134 4.18 0.41 14.77
CA PRO A 134 4.70 -0.92 14.44
C PRO A 134 3.85 -2.04 15.08
N ARG A 135 3.58 -3.11 14.32
CA ARG A 135 2.68 -4.19 14.76
C ARG A 135 3.09 -4.89 16.06
N SER A 136 4.36 -4.86 16.43
CA SER A 136 4.88 -5.45 17.67
C SER A 136 4.71 -4.56 18.89
N GLN A 137 4.27 -3.30 18.74
CA GLN A 137 4.14 -2.35 19.84
C GLN A 137 2.70 -2.30 20.36
N PRO A 138 2.51 -2.00 21.66
CA PRO A 138 1.20 -1.71 22.22
C PRO A 138 0.49 -0.58 21.46
N GLY A 139 -0.82 -0.72 21.25
CA GLY A 139 -1.61 0.27 20.53
C GLY A 139 -1.44 0.25 19.00
N ALA A 140 -0.81 -0.79 18.44
CA ALA A 140 -0.67 -0.95 17.00
C ALA A 140 -1.98 -1.27 16.28
N MET A 141 -2.88 -1.98 16.96
CA MET A 141 -4.21 -2.37 16.50
C MET A 141 -5.26 -1.78 17.44
N ILE A 142 -6.38 -1.36 16.86
CA ILE A 142 -7.60 -0.99 17.56
C ILE A 142 -8.53 -2.20 17.44
N GLU A 143 -8.72 -2.94 18.53
CA GLU A 143 -9.53 -4.17 18.54
C GLU A 143 -11.01 -3.90 18.75
N GLU A 144 -11.34 -2.78 19.42
CA GLU A 144 -12.72 -2.38 19.69
C GLU A 144 -13.38 -1.74 18.46
N ALA A 145 -14.46 -2.34 17.98
CA ALA A 145 -15.16 -1.90 16.79
C ALA A 145 -15.67 -0.45 16.88
N GLU A 146 -16.13 -0.03 18.06
CA GLU A 146 -16.60 1.34 18.31
C GLU A 146 -15.47 2.37 18.16
N GLN A 147 -14.26 2.02 18.60
CA GLN A 147 -13.09 2.88 18.47
C GLN A 147 -12.64 3.01 17.02
N ALA A 148 -12.63 1.90 16.27
CA ALA A 148 -12.32 1.90 14.84
C ALA A 148 -13.36 2.71 14.04
N LEU A 149 -14.64 2.62 14.39
CA LEU A 149 -15.72 3.41 13.79
C LEU A 149 -15.52 4.91 14.06
N ALA A 150 -15.27 5.29 15.31
CA ALA A 150 -15.04 6.68 15.69
C ALA A 150 -13.81 7.27 14.95
N GLN A 151 -12.74 6.49 14.83
CA GLN A 151 -11.55 6.87 14.06
C GLN A 151 -11.89 7.06 12.58
N THR A 152 -12.64 6.13 11.97
CA THR A 152 -13.08 6.24 10.56
C THR A 152 -13.87 7.52 10.31
N LEU A 153 -14.84 7.82 11.17
CA LEU A 153 -15.66 9.03 11.05
C LEU A 153 -14.80 10.30 11.16
N THR A 154 -13.84 10.31 12.09
CA THR A 154 -12.90 11.44 12.26
C THR A 154 -12.04 11.62 11.00
N MET A 155 -11.52 10.54 10.41
CA MET A 155 -10.71 10.62 9.20
C MET A 155 -11.51 11.14 8.01
N VAL A 156 -12.75 10.67 7.83
CA VAL A 156 -13.60 11.04 6.70
C VAL A 156 -14.12 12.47 6.84
N GLN A 157 -14.56 12.86 8.03
CA GLN A 157 -15.24 14.15 8.25
C GLN A 157 -14.26 15.29 8.56
N GLN A 158 -13.20 15.00 9.33
CA GLN A 158 -12.29 16.02 9.88
C GLN A 158 -10.89 15.94 9.29
N ARG A 159 -10.57 14.89 8.53
CA ARG A 159 -9.23 14.64 7.96
C ARG A 159 -8.14 14.56 9.04
N GLN A 160 -8.50 13.98 10.19
CA GLN A 160 -7.63 13.82 11.35
C GLN A 160 -7.75 12.40 11.92
N CYS A 161 -6.77 11.98 12.71
CA CYS A 161 -6.83 10.73 13.48
C CYS A 161 -6.24 10.95 14.86
N ARG A 162 -6.61 10.10 15.82
CA ARG A 162 -5.98 10.10 17.14
C ARG A 162 -4.61 9.47 17.02
N VAL A 163 -3.62 10.12 17.63
CA VAL A 163 -2.26 9.59 17.71
C VAL A 163 -2.10 8.83 19.01
N SER A 164 -1.53 7.63 18.93
CA SER A 164 -1.11 6.89 20.11
C SER A 164 0.08 7.61 20.72
N ALA A 165 0.05 7.85 22.03
CA ALA A 165 1.22 8.24 22.79
C ALA A 165 2.16 7.04 22.84
N GLY A 166 2.89 6.78 21.75
CA GLY A 166 3.98 5.81 21.77
C GLY A 166 4.98 6.25 22.84
N SER A 167 5.33 5.33 23.75
CA SER A 167 6.45 5.53 24.67
C SER A 167 7.68 5.92 23.87
N GLY A 168 8.17 7.14 24.10
CA GLY A 168 9.43 7.64 23.51
C GLY A 168 10.65 6.87 24.00
#